data_AF-A0AAN5RCC3-F1
#
_entry.id   AF-A0AAN5RCC3-F1
#
_cell.length_a   1.000
_cell.length_b   1.000
_cell.length_c   1.000
_cell.angle_alpha   90.00
_cell.angle_beta   90.00
_cell.angle_gamma   90.00
#
_symmetry.space_group_name_H-M   'P 1'
#
loop_
_entity.id
_entity.type
_entity.pdbx_description
1 polymer ?
#
loop_
_entity_poly.entity_id
_entity_poly.type
_entity_poly.pdbx_seq_one_letter_code
_entity_poly.pdbx_strand_id
1 'polypeptide(L)'
;MRFNALKPVAAMLFITLSHTVIAAGPAGATLEQLTHQYAVHWVSVQQLKDKFSGEKPMNVGFDIDDTLLYSSPAFFYGKNKFSPGSMDFLKNKKFWDEISSDGWDKFSVPKQSGRDLINLHLERGDNIYFITGRPMPSDGKEDLTEILRKDFSIPPENLNKVIYSGVKKNAKVEYIRAHHISVFYGDSDSDILDARKGGATGIRVLRPLLSTNTPFPVNGGLGEDVVVNSQY
;
A
#
# COMPACT_ATOMS: atom_id res chain seq x y z
N MET A 1 48.28 11.58 73.99
CA MET A 1 47.45 11.38 72.78
C MET A 1 46.87 9.97 72.81
N ARG A 2 45.56 9.83 73.04
CA ARG A 2 44.81 8.59 72.77
C ARG A 2 43.52 9.01 72.09
N PHE A 3 43.39 8.66 70.81
CA PHE A 3 42.20 8.90 70.00
C PHE A 3 41.24 7.71 70.18
N ASN A 4 40.01 7.98 70.61
CA ASN A 4 38.92 7.02 70.60
C ASN A 4 38.35 6.95 69.17
N ALA A 5 38.32 5.76 68.59
CA ALA A 5 37.74 5.52 67.27
C ALA A 5 36.21 5.35 67.38
N LEU A 6 35.47 6.17 66.62
CA LEU A 6 34.02 6.09 66.43
C LEU A 6 33.69 4.88 65.52
N LYS A 7 32.71 4.06 65.90
CA LYS A 7 32.14 3.01 65.02
C LYS A 7 31.09 3.63 64.08
N PRO A 8 31.08 3.34 62.77
CA PRO A 8 30.00 3.78 61.90
C PRO A 8 28.79 2.86 62.03
N VAL A 9 27.60 3.46 62.19
CA VAL A 9 26.31 2.76 62.08
C VAL A 9 25.86 2.92 60.63
N ALA A 10 25.72 1.82 59.90
CA ALA A 10 25.15 1.81 58.56
C ALA A 10 23.62 1.92 58.66
N ALA A 11 23.08 3.08 58.29
CA ALA A 11 21.64 3.27 58.12
C ALA A 11 21.24 2.77 56.71
N MET A 12 20.50 1.66 56.65
CA MET A 12 19.97 1.11 55.41
C MET A 12 18.68 1.85 55.04
N LEU A 13 18.75 2.73 54.04
CA LEU A 13 17.62 3.50 53.54
C LEU A 13 16.77 2.60 52.62
N PHE A 14 15.64 2.09 53.11
CA PHE A 14 14.66 1.38 52.28
C PHE A 14 13.88 2.41 51.45
N ILE A 15 14.23 2.56 50.18
CA ILE A 15 13.43 3.31 49.21
C ILE A 15 12.31 2.39 48.73
N THR A 16 11.11 2.54 49.27
CA THR A 16 9.91 1.89 48.72
C THR A 16 9.48 2.64 47.46
N LEU A 17 9.74 2.08 46.27
CA LEU A 17 9.10 2.56 45.04
C LEU A 17 7.61 2.21 45.07
N SER A 18 6.79 3.19 45.42
CA SER A 18 5.33 3.13 45.23
C SER A 18 5.04 3.06 43.74
N HIS A 19 4.79 1.87 43.21
CA HIS A 19 4.27 1.71 41.86
C HIS A 19 2.80 2.14 41.92
N THR A 20 2.47 3.31 41.37
CA THR A 20 1.08 3.64 41.07
C THR A 20 0.56 2.65 40.05
N VAL A 21 -0.14 1.63 40.52
CA VAL A 21 -1.00 0.80 39.68
C VAL A 21 -2.09 1.74 39.16
N ILE A 22 -1.93 2.25 37.94
CA ILE A 22 -3.03 2.86 37.22
C ILE A 22 -4.01 1.72 36.98
N ALA A 23 -5.10 1.70 37.74
CA ALA A 23 -6.20 0.79 37.48
C ALA A 23 -6.63 1.04 36.03
N ALA A 24 -6.43 0.05 35.16
CA ALA A 24 -7.00 0.07 33.83
C ALA A 24 -8.51 0.29 34.01
N GLY A 25 -9.06 1.31 33.34
CA GLY A 25 -10.49 1.58 33.37
C GLY A 25 -11.31 0.33 33.01
N PRO A 26 -12.62 0.33 33.29
CA PRO A 26 -13.47 -0.80 32.96
C PRO A 26 -13.32 -1.18 31.48
N ALA A 27 -13.18 -2.48 31.20
CA ALA A 27 -13.13 -3.00 29.84
C ALA A 27 -14.41 -2.62 29.09
N GLY A 28 -14.29 -2.11 27.87
CA GLY A 28 -15.42 -1.67 27.05
C GLY A 28 -15.11 -0.41 26.25
N ALA A 29 -16.11 0.10 25.51
CA ALA A 29 -16.02 1.33 24.75
C ALA A 29 -17.26 2.19 24.98
N THR A 30 -17.11 3.51 24.99
CA THR A 30 -18.24 4.45 25.00
C THR A 30 -18.93 4.46 23.64
N LEU A 31 -20.18 4.94 23.59
CA LEU A 31 -20.86 5.17 22.31
C LEU A 31 -20.00 6.06 21.39
N GLU A 32 -19.40 7.13 21.93
CA GLU A 32 -18.49 8.02 21.20
C GLU A 32 -17.31 7.27 20.56
N GLN A 33 -16.67 6.34 21.28
CA GLN A 33 -15.58 5.53 20.75
C GLN A 33 -16.04 4.55 19.67
N LEU A 34 -17.23 3.96 19.82
CA LEU A 34 -17.80 3.02 18.85
C LEU A 34 -18.32 3.72 17.58
N THR A 35 -18.76 4.97 17.69
CA THR A 35 -19.30 5.75 16.57
C THR A 35 -18.33 6.78 16.02
N HIS A 36 -17.10 6.84 16.54
CA HIS A 36 -16.09 7.74 16.01
C HIS A 36 -15.79 7.37 14.55
N GLN A 37 -15.92 8.34 13.65
CA GLN A 37 -15.64 8.20 12.24
C GLN A 37 -14.68 9.30 11.83
N TYR A 38 -13.62 8.93 11.12
CA TYR A 38 -12.76 9.91 10.45
C TYR A 38 -13.52 10.51 9.25
N ALA A 39 -13.27 11.79 8.97
CA ALA A 39 -13.83 12.48 7.82
C ALA A 39 -13.15 11.99 6.53
N VAL A 40 -13.55 10.82 6.04
CA VAL A 40 -13.05 10.20 4.82
C VAL A 40 -14.16 10.21 3.77
N HIS A 41 -13.81 10.57 2.53
CA HIS A 41 -14.71 10.51 1.38
C HIS A 41 -14.84 9.06 0.89
N TRP A 42 -15.63 8.27 1.59
CA TRP A 42 -15.89 6.88 1.24
C TRP A 42 -16.74 6.77 -0.03
N VAL A 43 -16.30 5.95 -0.99
CA VAL A 43 -17.04 5.63 -2.22
C VAL A 43 -17.09 4.12 -2.43
N SER A 44 -18.18 3.60 -3.00
CA SER A 44 -18.26 2.24 -3.51
C SER A 44 -17.93 2.17 -4.99
N VAL A 45 -17.60 0.98 -5.50
CA VAL A 45 -17.41 0.76 -6.95
C VAL A 45 -18.70 1.11 -7.71
N GLN A 46 -19.88 0.87 -7.15
CA GLN A 46 -21.14 1.28 -7.75
C GLN A 46 -21.27 2.81 -7.82
N GLN A 47 -20.90 3.54 -6.77
CA GLN A 47 -20.91 5.01 -6.81
C GLN A 47 -19.92 5.57 -7.82
N LEU A 48 -18.76 4.92 -8.01
CA LEU A 48 -17.83 5.27 -9.09
C LEU A 48 -18.43 4.97 -10.48
N LYS A 49 -19.11 3.83 -10.64
CA LYS A 49 -19.84 3.51 -11.88
C LYS A 49 -20.87 4.58 -12.23
N ASP A 50 -21.64 5.02 -11.23
CA ASP A 50 -22.64 6.08 -11.40
C ASP A 50 -21.97 7.42 -11.70
N LYS A 51 -20.87 7.76 -11.00
CA LYS A 51 -20.08 8.98 -11.19
C LYS A 51 -19.55 9.11 -12.62
N PHE A 52 -19.08 8.01 -13.20
CA PHE A 52 -18.53 8.01 -14.57
C PHE A 52 -19.60 7.78 -15.65
N SER A 53 -20.85 7.53 -15.27
CA SER A 53 -21.93 7.23 -16.22
C SER A 53 -22.14 8.37 -17.22
N GLY A 54 -22.20 8.04 -18.51
CA GLY A 54 -22.34 9.02 -19.60
C GLY A 54 -21.04 9.74 -20.01
N GLU A 55 -19.95 9.58 -19.25
CA GLU A 55 -18.63 10.01 -19.70
C GLU A 55 -18.12 9.11 -20.85
N LYS A 56 -17.38 9.71 -21.79
CA LYS A 56 -16.70 8.95 -22.84
C LYS A 56 -15.67 8.00 -22.24
N PRO A 57 -15.29 6.92 -22.96
CA PRO A 57 -14.16 6.09 -22.56
C PRO A 57 -12.92 6.94 -22.28
N MET A 58 -12.21 6.59 -21.21
CA MET A 58 -11.04 7.32 -20.71
C MET A 58 -9.85 6.38 -20.51
N ASN A 59 -8.69 6.96 -20.24
CA ASN A 59 -7.51 6.21 -19.83
C ASN A 59 -7.46 6.18 -18.30
N VAL A 60 -7.34 5.00 -17.71
CA VAL A 60 -7.24 4.80 -16.26
C VAL A 60 -5.97 4.07 -15.90
N GLY A 61 -5.43 4.35 -14.72
CA GLY A 61 -4.21 3.74 -14.22
C GLY A 61 -4.41 3.02 -12.90
N PHE A 62 -3.65 1.96 -12.69
CA PHE A 62 -3.61 1.22 -11.44
C PHE A 62 -2.16 1.06 -10.99
N ASP A 63 -1.91 1.34 -9.72
CA ASP A 63 -0.81 0.71 -9.01
C ASP A 63 -1.05 -0.81 -8.87
N ILE A 64 0.00 -1.57 -8.54
CA ILE A 64 -0.06 -3.04 -8.46
C ILE A 64 0.00 -3.54 -7.02
N ASP A 65 1.08 -3.22 -6.30
CA ASP A 65 1.41 -3.80 -5.00
C ASP A 65 0.50 -3.25 -3.90
N ASP A 66 -0.24 -4.13 -3.21
CA ASP A 66 -1.32 -3.80 -2.27
C ASP A 66 -2.51 -3.01 -2.86
N THR A 67 -2.45 -2.61 -4.13
CA THR A 67 -3.55 -1.99 -4.89
C THR A 67 -4.41 -3.04 -5.58
N LEU A 68 -3.81 -3.82 -6.48
CA LEU A 68 -4.43 -4.93 -7.20
C LEU A 68 -4.04 -6.27 -6.59
N LEU A 69 -2.77 -6.44 -6.22
CA LEU A 69 -2.21 -7.69 -5.73
C LEU A 69 -1.74 -7.53 -4.29
N TYR A 70 -2.20 -8.39 -3.38
CA TYR A 70 -1.51 -8.60 -2.12
C TYR A 70 -0.21 -9.38 -2.39
N SER A 71 0.88 -8.65 -2.64
CA SER A 71 2.18 -9.18 -3.06
C SER A 71 3.18 -9.35 -1.92
N SER A 72 2.76 -9.02 -0.69
CA SER A 72 3.60 -9.16 0.51
C SER A 72 4.28 -10.53 0.69
N PRO A 73 3.72 -11.69 0.30
CA PRO A 73 4.45 -12.96 0.37
C PRO A 73 5.79 -12.94 -0.37
N ALA A 74 5.83 -12.36 -1.58
CA ALA A 74 7.04 -12.27 -2.39
C ALA A 74 8.07 -11.31 -1.78
N PHE A 75 7.61 -10.15 -1.30
CA PHE A 75 8.47 -9.17 -0.62
C PHE A 75 9.01 -9.69 0.72
N PHE A 76 8.18 -10.41 1.48
CA PHE A 76 8.60 -11.04 2.73
C PHE A 76 9.68 -12.10 2.50
N TYR A 77 9.50 -12.95 1.48
CA TYR A 77 10.53 -13.91 1.07
C TYR A 77 11.82 -13.19 0.64
N GLY A 78 11.71 -12.16 -0.20
CA GLY A 78 12.85 -11.35 -0.65
C GLY A 78 13.63 -10.72 0.50
N LYS A 79 12.93 -10.13 1.48
CA LYS A 79 13.55 -9.58 2.69
C LYS A 79 14.36 -10.64 3.44
N ASN A 80 13.76 -11.80 3.71
CA ASN A 80 14.44 -12.89 4.43
C ASN A 80 15.60 -13.50 3.64
N LYS A 81 15.56 -13.46 2.31
CA LYS A 81 16.63 -13.99 1.46
C LYS A 81 17.80 -13.02 1.31
N PHE A 82 17.52 -11.73 1.10
CA PHE A 82 18.52 -10.76 0.66
C PHE A 82 18.96 -9.76 1.74
N SER A 83 18.13 -9.49 2.74
CA SER A 83 18.49 -8.59 3.85
C SER A 83 17.68 -8.88 5.12
N PRO A 84 17.91 -10.01 5.81
CA PRO A 84 17.26 -10.30 7.08
C PRO A 84 17.40 -9.13 8.06
N GLY A 85 16.29 -8.66 8.61
CA GLY A 85 16.29 -7.57 9.60
C GLY A 85 16.41 -6.14 9.04
N SER A 86 16.60 -5.94 7.72
CA SER A 86 16.60 -4.60 7.12
C SER A 86 15.73 -4.52 5.86
N MET A 87 15.56 -3.32 5.31
CA MET A 87 14.85 -3.08 4.04
C MET A 87 15.82 -2.91 2.86
N ASP A 88 17.11 -3.25 3.02
CA ASP A 88 18.12 -3.03 1.98
C ASP A 88 17.93 -3.93 0.75
N PHE A 89 17.15 -5.01 0.85
CA PHE A 89 16.73 -5.80 -0.32
C PHE A 89 16.01 -4.94 -1.37
N LEU A 90 15.33 -3.85 -0.99
CA LEU A 90 14.71 -2.92 -1.94
C LEU A 90 15.72 -2.12 -2.78
N LYS A 91 16.99 -2.10 -2.39
CA LYS A 91 18.11 -1.54 -3.19
C LYS A 91 18.87 -2.63 -3.96
N ASN A 92 18.53 -3.89 -3.74
CA ASN A 92 19.22 -5.02 -4.33
C ASN A 92 18.65 -5.32 -5.72
N LYS A 93 19.46 -5.10 -6.75
CA LYS A 93 19.08 -5.37 -8.14
C LYS A 93 18.70 -6.84 -8.37
N LYS A 94 19.40 -7.78 -7.74
CA LYS A 94 19.09 -9.21 -7.86
C LYS A 94 17.72 -9.54 -7.29
N PHE A 95 17.32 -8.90 -6.18
CA PHE A 95 15.95 -9.05 -5.66
C PHE A 95 14.91 -8.61 -6.72
N TRP A 96 15.12 -7.46 -7.36
CA TRP A 96 14.18 -6.94 -8.36
C TRP A 96 14.11 -7.77 -9.63
N ASP A 97 15.26 -8.30 -10.07
CA ASP A 97 15.33 -9.26 -11.18
C ASP A 97 14.54 -10.55 -10.81
N GLU A 98 14.76 -11.12 -9.63
CA GLU A 98 14.09 -12.38 -9.25
C GLU A 98 12.58 -12.22 -8.97
N ILE A 99 12.16 -11.18 -8.23
CA ILE A 99 10.72 -11.01 -7.88
C ILE A 99 9.85 -10.85 -9.13
N SER A 100 10.37 -10.19 -10.15
CA SER A 100 9.60 -9.84 -11.35
C SER A 100 9.68 -10.89 -12.45
N SER A 101 10.65 -11.81 -12.41
CA SER A 101 10.97 -12.71 -13.53
C SER A 101 11.14 -14.19 -13.15
N ASP A 102 11.21 -14.53 -11.85
CA ASP A 102 11.30 -15.92 -11.38
C ASP A 102 9.95 -16.46 -10.85
N GLY A 103 8.84 -15.83 -11.23
CA GLY A 103 7.49 -16.29 -10.88
C GLY A 103 7.10 -16.14 -9.41
N TRP A 104 7.73 -15.23 -8.65
CA TRP A 104 7.37 -15.02 -7.24
C TRP A 104 5.98 -14.39 -7.07
N ASP A 105 5.56 -13.58 -8.04
CA ASP A 105 4.21 -13.00 -8.04
C ASP A 105 3.10 -14.04 -8.24
N LYS A 106 3.42 -15.31 -8.53
CA LYS A 106 2.43 -16.41 -8.48
C LYS A 106 1.91 -16.68 -7.07
N PHE A 107 2.59 -16.16 -6.04
CA PHE A 107 2.16 -16.21 -4.64
C PHE A 107 1.42 -14.95 -4.20
N SER A 108 1.28 -13.95 -5.10
CA SER A 108 0.48 -12.77 -4.84
C SER A 108 -1.01 -13.14 -4.92
N VAL A 109 -1.83 -12.54 -4.06
CA VAL A 109 -3.27 -12.78 -4.04
C VAL A 109 -4.00 -11.62 -4.70
N PRO A 110 -4.77 -11.84 -5.79
CA PRO A 110 -5.51 -10.76 -6.44
C PRO A 110 -6.68 -10.29 -5.59
N LYS A 111 -6.77 -8.97 -5.40
CA LYS A 111 -7.80 -8.33 -4.60
C LYS A 111 -9.14 -8.29 -5.34
N GLN A 112 -10.22 -8.62 -4.65
CA GLN A 112 -11.59 -8.51 -5.15
C GLN A 112 -11.91 -7.07 -5.56
N SER A 113 -11.48 -6.07 -4.78
CA SER A 113 -11.66 -4.67 -5.17
C SER A 113 -10.99 -4.32 -6.50
N GLY A 114 -9.84 -4.93 -6.79
CA GLY A 114 -9.15 -4.80 -8.07
C GLY A 114 -9.95 -5.40 -9.22
N ARG A 115 -10.56 -6.57 -9.01
CA ARG A 115 -11.46 -7.21 -9.99
C ARG A 115 -12.65 -6.33 -10.31
N ASP A 116 -13.30 -5.78 -9.28
CA ASP A 116 -14.50 -4.97 -9.45
C ASP A 116 -14.19 -3.66 -10.18
N LEU A 117 -13.07 -3.00 -9.86
CA LEU A 117 -12.62 -1.78 -10.53
C LEU A 117 -12.18 -2.05 -11.98
N ILE A 118 -11.43 -3.13 -12.25
CA ILE A 118 -11.04 -3.48 -13.62
C ILE A 118 -12.28 -3.81 -14.46
N ASN A 119 -13.22 -4.60 -13.93
CA ASN A 119 -14.45 -4.93 -14.62
C ASN A 119 -15.28 -3.68 -14.94
N LEU A 120 -15.39 -2.74 -14.00
CA LEU A 120 -16.02 -1.44 -14.25
C LEU A 120 -15.42 -0.75 -15.48
N HIS A 121 -14.09 -0.67 -15.55
CA HIS A 121 -13.41 0.02 -16.64
C HIS A 121 -13.46 -0.74 -17.97
N LEU A 122 -13.41 -2.08 -17.94
CA LEU A 122 -13.62 -2.92 -19.13
C LEU A 122 -15.04 -2.76 -19.69
N GLU A 123 -16.08 -2.76 -18.85
CA GLU A 123 -17.48 -2.54 -19.27
C GLU A 123 -17.69 -1.18 -19.93
N ARG A 124 -16.93 -0.17 -19.48
CA ARG A 124 -16.96 1.19 -20.04
C ARG A 124 -16.19 1.33 -21.35
N GLY A 125 -15.36 0.35 -21.70
CA GLY A 125 -14.43 0.42 -22.82
C GLY A 125 -13.24 1.36 -22.55
N ASP A 126 -12.91 1.60 -21.29
CA ASP A 126 -11.76 2.42 -20.89
C ASP A 126 -10.44 1.69 -21.22
N ASN A 127 -9.37 2.47 -21.45
CA ASN A 127 -8.02 1.91 -21.61
C ASN A 127 -7.35 1.80 -20.24
N ILE A 128 -6.92 0.59 -19.87
CA ILE A 128 -6.38 0.29 -18.55
C ILE A 128 -4.85 0.22 -18.60
N TYR A 129 -4.18 1.00 -17.76
CA TYR A 129 -2.72 1.02 -17.61
C TYR A 129 -2.31 0.54 -16.21
N PHE A 130 -1.19 -0.17 -16.13
CA PHE A 130 -0.61 -0.64 -14.87
C PHE A 130 0.74 0.03 -14.65
N ILE A 131 0.90 0.77 -13.55
CA ILE A 131 2.11 1.54 -13.27
C ILE A 131 2.59 1.21 -11.86
N THR A 132 3.69 0.49 -11.76
CA THR A 132 4.28 0.07 -10.49
C THR A 132 5.53 0.87 -10.13
N GLY A 133 5.78 1.05 -8.84
CA GLY A 133 7.04 1.58 -8.30
C GLY A 133 8.22 0.61 -8.36
N ARG A 134 7.99 -0.64 -8.79
CA ARG A 134 9.08 -1.60 -9.01
C ARG A 134 10.02 -1.10 -10.12
N PRO A 135 11.36 -1.27 -9.98
CA PRO A 135 12.31 -1.09 -11.08
C PRO A 135 12.14 -2.18 -12.15
N MET A 136 12.37 -1.83 -13.41
CA MET A 136 12.37 -2.79 -14.50
C MET A 136 13.47 -3.85 -14.28
N PRO A 137 13.18 -5.14 -14.47
CA PRO A 137 14.20 -6.19 -14.48
C PRO A 137 15.24 -5.95 -15.54
N SER A 138 16.45 -6.40 -15.26
CA SER A 138 17.62 -5.96 -16.00
C SER A 138 17.79 -6.62 -17.36
N ASP A 139 17.18 -7.79 -17.55
CA ASP A 139 17.03 -8.45 -18.84
C ASP A 139 15.75 -8.01 -19.58
N GLY A 140 14.96 -7.12 -18.98
CA GLY A 140 13.71 -6.60 -19.51
C GLY A 140 12.55 -7.61 -19.52
N LYS A 141 12.70 -8.79 -18.91
CA LYS A 141 11.64 -9.81 -18.86
C LYS A 141 10.87 -9.69 -17.56
N GLU A 142 9.55 -9.79 -17.63
CA GLU A 142 8.68 -9.70 -16.46
C GLU A 142 7.43 -10.58 -16.59
N ASP A 143 6.92 -11.04 -15.46
CA ASP A 143 5.76 -11.93 -15.36
C ASP A 143 4.45 -11.20 -14.99
N LEU A 144 4.53 -9.96 -14.47
CA LEU A 144 3.37 -9.24 -13.92
C LEU A 144 2.30 -8.99 -14.97
N THR A 145 2.66 -8.59 -16.19
CA THR A 145 1.66 -8.35 -17.26
C THR A 145 0.77 -9.58 -17.48
N GLU A 146 1.36 -10.77 -17.56
CA GLU A 146 0.60 -12.00 -17.80
C GLU A 146 -0.15 -12.48 -16.55
N ILE A 147 0.42 -12.26 -15.36
CA ILE A 147 -0.26 -12.54 -14.08
C ILE A 147 -1.52 -11.68 -13.96
N LEU A 148 -1.41 -10.35 -14.17
CA LEU A 148 -2.55 -9.44 -14.13
C LEU A 148 -3.61 -9.83 -15.17
N ARG A 149 -3.19 -10.18 -16.38
CA ARG A 149 -4.12 -10.63 -17.43
C ARG A 149 -4.94 -11.84 -16.97
N LYS A 150 -4.28 -12.87 -16.42
CA LYS A 150 -4.93 -14.09 -15.94
C LYS A 150 -5.80 -13.82 -14.73
N ASP A 151 -5.22 -13.20 -13.71
CA ASP A 151 -5.89 -13.01 -12.42
C ASP A 151 -7.12 -12.15 -12.58
N PHE A 152 -7.06 -11.08 -13.37
CA PHE A 152 -8.19 -10.16 -13.58
C PHE A 152 -9.00 -10.45 -14.84
N SER A 153 -8.73 -11.57 -15.54
CA SER A 153 -9.44 -11.99 -16.75
C SER A 153 -9.51 -10.90 -17.83
N ILE A 154 -8.41 -10.15 -18.00
CA ILE A 154 -8.32 -9.04 -18.95
C ILE A 154 -8.21 -9.63 -20.37
N PRO A 155 -9.06 -9.21 -21.32
CA PRO A 155 -8.93 -9.62 -22.71
C PRO A 155 -7.56 -9.21 -23.28
N PRO A 156 -6.88 -10.08 -24.07
CA PRO A 156 -5.56 -9.77 -24.64
C PRO A 156 -5.50 -8.45 -25.42
N GLU A 157 -6.58 -8.08 -26.10
CA GLU A 157 -6.73 -6.84 -26.87
C GLU A 157 -6.83 -5.58 -25.99
N ASN A 158 -7.22 -5.71 -24.73
CA ASN A 158 -7.29 -4.63 -23.74
C ASN A 158 -6.06 -4.58 -22.83
N LEU A 159 -5.11 -5.52 -22.98
CA LEU A 159 -3.95 -5.63 -22.11
C LEU A 159 -2.82 -4.68 -22.54
N ASN A 160 -2.58 -3.65 -21.73
CA ASN A 160 -1.34 -2.89 -21.79
C ASN A 160 -0.25 -3.56 -20.95
N LYS A 161 1.01 -3.49 -21.41
CA LYS A 161 2.17 -3.96 -20.62
C LYS A 161 2.32 -3.16 -19.33
N VAL A 162 2.77 -3.82 -18.28
CA VAL A 162 3.11 -3.17 -17.01
C VAL A 162 4.24 -2.15 -17.22
N ILE A 163 4.04 -0.96 -16.66
CA ILE A 163 5.01 0.13 -16.66
C ILE A 163 5.76 0.12 -15.34
N TYR A 164 7.06 -0.13 -15.42
CA TYR A 164 7.99 -0.13 -14.29
C TYR A 164 8.59 1.28 -14.10
N SER A 165 7.97 2.09 -13.26
CA SER A 165 8.36 3.49 -13.05
C SER A 165 9.60 3.66 -12.15
N GLY A 166 9.90 2.63 -11.34
CA GLY A 166 10.99 2.62 -10.38
C GLY A 166 10.71 3.44 -9.11
N VAL A 167 11.69 3.45 -8.21
CA VAL A 167 11.55 3.91 -6.81
C VAL A 167 11.77 5.41 -6.60
N LYS A 168 11.82 6.21 -7.68
CA LYS A 168 12.08 7.65 -7.61
C LYS A 168 10.84 8.39 -7.09
N LYS A 169 11.05 9.52 -6.39
CA LYS A 169 9.93 10.39 -6.01
C LYS A 169 9.26 10.94 -7.28
N ASN A 170 7.94 10.87 -7.36
CA ASN A 170 7.14 11.23 -8.55
C ASN A 170 7.35 10.32 -9.76
N ALA A 171 7.78 9.07 -9.56
CA ALA A 171 8.10 8.16 -10.65
C ALA A 171 6.91 7.93 -11.61
N LYS A 172 5.67 7.98 -11.14
CA LYS A 172 4.50 7.66 -11.97
C LYS A 172 4.00 8.86 -12.80
N VAL A 173 4.36 10.08 -12.42
CA VAL A 173 3.85 11.33 -13.03
C VAL A 173 4.09 11.39 -14.53
N GLU A 174 5.28 11.00 -15.00
CA GLU A 174 5.60 11.06 -16.44
C GLU A 174 4.70 10.13 -17.25
N TYR A 175 4.44 8.94 -16.74
CA TYR A 175 3.59 7.92 -17.38
C TYR A 175 2.11 8.29 -17.31
N ILE A 176 1.65 8.84 -16.18
CA ILE A 176 0.27 9.34 -16.03
C ILE A 176 -0.02 10.41 -17.08
N ARG A 177 0.92 11.35 -17.30
CA ARG A 177 0.79 12.38 -18.34
C ARG A 177 0.88 11.80 -19.76
N ALA A 178 1.89 10.97 -20.03
CA ALA A 178 2.11 10.41 -21.36
C ALA A 178 0.91 9.59 -21.85
N HIS A 179 0.24 8.88 -20.94
CA HIS A 179 -0.94 8.08 -21.23
C HIS A 179 -2.25 8.82 -21.00
N HIS A 180 -2.24 10.13 -20.71
CA HIS A 180 -3.44 10.95 -20.50
C HIS A 180 -4.41 10.31 -19.49
N ILE A 181 -3.87 9.71 -18.43
CA ILE A 181 -4.64 9.01 -17.41
C ILE A 181 -5.51 10.02 -16.68
N SER A 182 -6.82 9.77 -16.66
CA SER A 182 -7.82 10.65 -16.04
C SER A 182 -8.10 10.24 -14.58
N VAL A 183 -8.02 8.96 -14.28
CA VAL A 183 -8.19 8.39 -12.93
C VAL A 183 -7.05 7.42 -12.63
N PHE A 184 -6.44 7.52 -11.46
CA PHE A 184 -5.39 6.61 -11.01
C PHE A 184 -5.74 6.01 -9.64
N TYR A 185 -5.77 4.69 -9.56
CA TYR A 185 -6.02 3.95 -8.33
C TYR A 185 -4.72 3.51 -7.68
N GLY A 186 -4.59 3.73 -6.38
CA GLY A 186 -3.42 3.26 -5.63
C GLY A 186 -3.64 3.25 -4.13
N ASP A 187 -2.85 2.46 -3.43
CA ASP A 187 -2.93 2.31 -1.99
C ASP A 187 -2.07 3.33 -1.24
N SER A 188 -1.04 3.88 -1.87
CA SER A 188 -0.01 4.70 -1.23
C SER A 188 -0.25 6.21 -1.41
N ASP A 189 0.28 7.02 -0.48
CA ASP A 189 0.15 8.48 -0.60
C ASP A 189 0.86 9.00 -1.85
N SER A 190 1.95 8.34 -2.25
CA SER A 190 2.63 8.63 -3.51
C SER A 190 1.74 8.42 -4.73
N ASP A 191 0.85 7.42 -4.74
CA ASP A 191 -0.05 7.21 -5.88
C ASP A 191 -1.03 8.38 -6.03
N ILE A 192 -1.63 8.82 -4.93
CA ILE A 192 -2.57 9.94 -4.93
C ILE A 192 -1.86 11.25 -5.30
N LEU A 193 -0.66 11.49 -4.78
CA LEU A 193 0.13 12.67 -5.09
C LEU A 193 0.61 12.68 -6.54
N ASP A 194 1.06 11.54 -7.06
CA ASP A 194 1.52 11.41 -8.45
C ASP A 194 0.36 11.52 -9.43
N ALA A 195 -0.82 10.97 -9.10
CA ALA A 195 -2.06 11.17 -9.85
C ALA A 195 -2.37 12.67 -10.01
N ARG A 196 -2.48 13.39 -8.89
CA ARG A 196 -2.79 14.83 -8.90
C ARG A 196 -1.74 15.63 -9.67
N LYS A 197 -0.47 15.34 -9.44
CA LYS A 197 0.64 16.02 -10.13
C LYS A 197 0.66 15.69 -11.63
N GLY A 198 0.23 14.49 -12.01
CA GLY A 198 0.03 14.05 -13.38
C GLY A 198 -1.20 14.65 -14.07
N GLY A 199 -2.10 15.28 -13.32
CA GLY A 199 -3.36 15.83 -13.82
C GLY A 199 -4.56 14.87 -13.74
N ALA A 200 -4.38 13.72 -13.07
CA ALA A 200 -5.41 12.71 -12.86
C ALA A 200 -6.10 12.87 -11.49
N THR A 201 -7.30 12.31 -11.38
CA THR A 201 -7.95 12.10 -10.07
C THR A 201 -7.34 10.86 -9.41
N GLY A 202 -6.72 11.03 -8.24
CA GLY A 202 -6.26 9.90 -7.43
C GLY A 202 -7.40 9.33 -6.60
N ILE A 203 -7.60 8.02 -6.65
CA ILE A 203 -8.59 7.29 -5.84
C ILE A 203 -7.86 6.23 -5.01
N ARG A 204 -8.08 6.26 -3.69
CA ARG A 204 -7.42 5.35 -2.75
C ARG A 204 -8.11 3.99 -2.73
N VAL A 205 -7.30 2.94 -2.72
CA VAL A 205 -7.71 1.63 -2.22
C VAL A 205 -6.98 1.30 -0.91
N LEU A 206 -7.59 0.50 -0.06
CA LEU A 206 -7.03 0.18 1.24
C LEU A 206 -5.91 -0.85 1.09
N ARG A 207 -4.74 -0.57 1.67
CA ARG A 207 -3.67 -1.56 1.85
C ARG A 207 -4.18 -2.71 2.75
N PRO A 208 -4.02 -3.99 2.35
CA PRO A 208 -4.40 -5.13 3.19
C PRO A 208 -3.74 -5.07 4.57
N LEU A 209 -4.49 -5.40 5.63
CA LEU A 209 -3.99 -5.34 7.01
C LEU A 209 -2.78 -6.26 7.27
N LEU A 210 -2.66 -7.34 6.49
CA LEU A 210 -1.54 -8.28 6.57
C LEU A 210 -0.33 -7.83 5.74
N SER A 211 -0.38 -6.67 5.09
CA SER A 211 0.75 -6.17 4.31
C SER A 211 1.99 -6.00 5.19
N THR A 212 3.12 -6.40 4.62
CA THR A 212 4.44 -6.19 5.21
C THR A 212 5.00 -4.79 4.92
N ASN A 213 4.33 -4.03 4.06
CA ASN A 213 4.69 -2.66 3.70
C ASN A 213 4.15 -1.68 4.75
N THR A 214 5.00 -1.34 5.71
CA THR A 214 4.68 -0.45 6.84
C THR A 214 5.60 0.79 6.84
N PRO A 215 5.15 1.93 7.38
CA PRO A 215 3.84 2.18 8.00
C PRO A 215 2.68 2.19 6.99
N PHE A 216 1.45 2.02 7.50
CA PHE A 216 0.23 2.12 6.68
C PHE A 216 -0.03 3.58 6.26
N PRO A 217 -0.58 3.80 5.05
CA PRO A 217 -0.97 5.12 4.59
C PRO A 217 -2.18 5.67 5.36
N VAL A 218 -2.31 7.01 5.38
CA VAL A 218 -3.48 7.68 5.96
C VAL A 218 -4.57 7.80 4.90
N ASN A 219 -5.48 6.83 4.86
CA ASN A 219 -6.54 6.78 3.85
C ASN A 219 -7.47 8.01 3.95
N GLY A 220 -7.61 8.78 2.86
CA GLY A 220 -8.39 10.01 2.84
C GLY A 220 -7.67 11.23 3.41
N GLY A 221 -6.43 11.07 3.88
CA GLY A 221 -5.64 12.14 4.47
C GLY A 221 -5.28 13.28 3.51
N LEU A 222 -5.44 13.06 2.19
CA LEU A 222 -5.24 14.08 1.17
C LEU A 222 -6.58 14.63 0.64
N GLY A 223 -7.71 14.24 1.22
CA GLY A 223 -9.07 14.60 0.78
C GLY A 223 -9.53 13.86 -0.48
N GLU A 224 -8.90 12.73 -0.80
CA GLU A 224 -9.28 11.87 -1.93
C GLU A 224 -10.46 10.94 -1.62
N ASP A 225 -11.12 10.46 -2.67
CA ASP A 225 -12.09 9.36 -2.57
C ASP A 225 -11.36 8.07 -2.14
N VAL A 226 -11.95 7.31 -1.21
CA VAL A 226 -11.43 6.02 -0.73
C VAL A 226 -12.46 4.93 -0.98
N VAL A 227 -12.06 3.88 -1.71
CA VAL A 227 -12.96 2.76 -2.01
C VAL A 227 -13.24 1.96 -0.74
N VAL A 228 -14.51 1.85 -0.35
CA VAL A 228 -14.94 1.05 0.81
C VAL A 228 -14.61 -0.43 0.60
N ASN A 229 -14.25 -1.12 1.70
CA ASN A 229 -13.95 -2.55 1.70
C ASN A 229 -12.90 -3.01 0.67
N SER A 230 -11.96 -2.12 0.30
CA SER A 230 -10.98 -2.38 -0.75
C SER A 230 -9.67 -3.00 -0.26
N GLN A 231 -9.64 -3.54 0.95
CA GLN A 231 -8.47 -4.21 1.53
C GLN A 231 -8.32 -5.68 1.11
N TYR A 232 -9.25 -6.22 0.32
CA TYR A 232 -9.27 -7.61 -0.12
C TYR A 232 -9.76 -7.78 -1.56
#